data_AF-A0AAN4W1Q5-F1
#
_entry.id   AF-A0AAN4W1Q5-F1
#
_cell.length_a   1.000
_cell.length_b   1.000
_cell.length_c   1.000
_cell.angle_alpha   90.00
_cell.angle_beta   90.00
_cell.angle_gamma   90.00
#
_symmetry.space_group_name_H-M   'P 1'
#
loop_
_entity.id
_entity.type
_entity.pdbx_description
1 polymer ?
#
loop_
_entity_poly.entity_id
_entity_poly.type
_entity_poly.pdbx_seq_one_letter_code
_entity_poly.pdbx_strand_id
1 'polypeptide(L)'
;MERNFLKQSISISHIGKGRFWFAVVTGIIGALVLSYFFNYSREILRLMTQFGDLLVLSEEEYYWSDFFFSTLATLLGFGLTVLIWFSGKRSRRGRYRSRFVVTNGLFLLLLLLFCLSRFGYILNFSLFISRGYDGHLDLLAEFSSLGVLLIIYVFLNFWSSIRFLYKTKYAFFLSVILIGFISFFINKTTAIDRNIVNNYYFSGLQNRFDYINQEIEKATDKGVLFSDSTRIILRKKYSERTVHMVRKLKSDFQSSKAITLDWLVIQKILIHNLNFPELDFSRSNAQRWPYPTASELRKQWCLQEANSIERQLLFEILQEEIQLLNKPQFGHEYHEKQWTPYEMEMDMRRRVLVRDMEQVLEGFLQLREEIAPC
;
A
#
# COMPACT_ATOMS: atom_id res chain seq x y z
N MET A 1 -46.71 -32.45 34.19
CA MET A 1 -45.83 -33.33 33.39
C MET A 1 -44.84 -32.49 32.59
N GLU A 2 -43.67 -32.24 33.16
CA GLU A 2 -42.55 -31.62 32.45
C GLU A 2 -42.02 -32.62 31.41
N ARG A 3 -42.38 -32.44 30.14
CA ARG A 3 -41.63 -33.08 29.05
C ARG A 3 -40.28 -32.38 28.97
N ASN A 4 -39.27 -32.99 29.59
CA ASN A 4 -37.86 -32.70 29.36
C ASN A 4 -37.57 -32.87 27.86
N PHE A 5 -37.69 -31.77 27.10
CA PHE A 5 -37.35 -31.71 25.69
C PHE A 5 -35.83 -31.72 25.55
N LEU A 6 -35.24 -32.91 25.60
CA LEU A 6 -33.84 -33.14 25.28
C LEU A 6 -33.55 -32.59 23.87
N LYS A 7 -32.57 -31.67 23.75
CA LYS A 7 -32.10 -31.20 22.44
C LYS A 7 -31.74 -32.40 21.56
N GLN A 8 -32.30 -32.44 20.35
CA GLN A 8 -31.98 -33.46 19.35
C GLN A 8 -30.54 -33.29 18.85
N SER A 9 -29.91 -34.37 18.42
CA SER A 9 -28.61 -34.30 17.72
C SER A 9 -28.80 -33.72 16.32
N ILE A 10 -27.81 -32.95 15.86
CA ILE A 10 -27.78 -32.49 14.47
C ILE A 10 -27.72 -33.71 13.54
N SER A 11 -28.61 -33.77 12.55
CA SER A 11 -28.55 -34.76 11.48
C SER A 11 -29.17 -34.20 10.19
N ILE A 12 -28.77 -34.77 9.06
CA ILE A 12 -29.28 -34.41 7.73
C ILE A 12 -30.81 -34.62 7.66
N SER A 13 -31.34 -35.64 8.33
CA SER A 13 -32.78 -35.92 8.35
C SER A 13 -33.60 -34.82 9.05
N HIS A 14 -33.08 -34.21 10.11
CA HIS A 14 -33.76 -33.11 10.81
C HIS A 14 -33.75 -31.77 10.04
N ILE A 15 -32.82 -31.62 9.09
CA ILE A 15 -32.72 -30.42 8.22
C ILE A 15 -33.48 -30.62 6.91
N GLY A 16 -33.48 -31.86 6.39
CA GLY A 16 -34.00 -32.25 5.08
C GLY A 16 -32.85 -32.42 4.07
N LYS A 17 -32.75 -33.60 3.42
CA LYS A 17 -31.63 -33.97 2.54
C LYS A 17 -31.36 -32.96 1.42
N GLY A 18 -32.38 -32.63 0.63
CA GLY A 18 -32.22 -31.70 -0.50
C GLY A 18 -31.76 -30.31 -0.04
N ARG A 19 -32.37 -29.80 1.04
CA ARG A 19 -32.00 -28.51 1.62
C ARG A 19 -30.62 -28.50 2.24
N PHE A 20 -30.22 -29.60 2.87
CA PHE A 20 -28.89 -29.75 3.45
C PHE A 20 -27.81 -29.60 2.38
N TRP A 21 -27.92 -30.38 1.29
CA TRP A 21 -26.95 -30.35 0.19
C TRP A 21 -26.99 -29.06 -0.60
N PHE A 22 -28.18 -28.53 -0.89
CA PHE A 22 -28.33 -27.23 -1.53
C PHE A 22 -27.60 -26.14 -0.75
N ALA A 23 -27.79 -26.08 0.57
CA ALA A 23 -27.12 -25.11 1.43
C ALA A 23 -25.59 -25.24 1.40
N VAL A 24 -25.06 -26.47 1.43
CA VAL A 24 -23.62 -26.74 1.36
C VAL A 24 -23.04 -26.25 0.04
N VAL A 25 -23.69 -26.58 -1.08
CA VAL A 25 -23.27 -26.13 -2.42
C VAL A 25 -23.29 -24.60 -2.51
N THR A 26 -24.37 -23.96 -2.04
CA THR A 26 -24.45 -22.48 -2.00
C THR A 26 -23.37 -21.88 -1.12
N GLY A 27 -23.05 -22.51 0.02
CA GLY A 27 -21.98 -22.07 0.90
C GLY A 27 -20.60 -22.12 0.23
N ILE A 28 -20.29 -23.20 -0.49
CA ILE A 28 -19.02 -23.35 -1.22
C ILE A 28 -18.92 -22.31 -2.35
N ILE A 29 -19.98 -22.15 -3.15
CA ILE A 29 -20.02 -21.13 -4.22
C ILE A 29 -19.86 -19.73 -3.61
N GLY A 30 -20.57 -19.44 -2.52
CA GLY A 30 -20.47 -18.17 -1.81
C GLY A 30 -19.05 -17.91 -1.28
N ALA A 31 -18.38 -18.93 -0.76
CA ALA A 31 -16.99 -18.82 -0.31
C ALA A 31 -16.04 -18.52 -1.47
N LEU A 32 -16.20 -19.18 -2.63
CA LEU A 32 -15.40 -18.88 -3.83
C LEU A 32 -15.59 -17.44 -4.30
N VAL A 33 -16.85 -17.00 -4.43
CA VAL A 33 -17.18 -15.63 -4.85
C VAL A 33 -16.61 -14.60 -3.87
N LEU A 34 -16.77 -14.82 -2.57
CA LEU A 34 -16.24 -13.93 -1.54
C LEU A 34 -14.70 -13.90 -1.54
N SER A 35 -14.05 -15.04 -1.75
CA SER A 35 -12.59 -15.11 -1.81
C SER A 35 -12.03 -14.34 -2.99
N TYR A 36 -12.62 -14.51 -4.19
CA TYR A 36 -12.28 -13.66 -5.34
C TYR A 36 -12.53 -12.19 -5.05
N PHE A 37 -13.70 -11.86 -4.49
CA PHE A 37 -14.04 -10.48 -4.15
C PHE A 37 -13.01 -9.85 -3.19
N PHE A 38 -12.60 -10.56 -2.14
CA PHE A 38 -11.59 -10.05 -1.20
C PHE A 38 -10.23 -9.87 -1.86
N ASN A 39 -9.76 -10.86 -2.63
CA ASN A 39 -8.45 -10.78 -3.29
C ASN A 39 -8.43 -9.66 -4.33
N TYR A 40 -9.46 -9.53 -5.18
CA TYR A 40 -9.53 -8.45 -6.17
C TYR A 40 -9.69 -7.09 -5.51
N SER A 41 -10.51 -6.98 -4.47
CA SER A 41 -10.68 -5.72 -3.74
C SER A 41 -9.36 -5.26 -3.11
N ARG A 42 -8.56 -6.19 -2.55
CA ARG A 42 -7.23 -5.86 -2.05
C ARG A 42 -6.33 -5.30 -3.16
N GLU A 43 -6.26 -5.94 -4.32
CA GLU A 43 -5.40 -5.46 -5.42
C GLU A 43 -5.89 -4.12 -5.99
N ILE A 44 -7.21 -3.90 -6.08
CA ILE A 44 -7.77 -2.59 -6.48
C ILE A 44 -7.39 -1.51 -5.47
N LEU A 45 -7.52 -1.81 -4.17
CA LEU A 45 -7.12 -0.89 -3.11
C LEU A 45 -5.62 -0.60 -3.17
N ARG A 46 -4.80 -1.63 -3.33
CA ARG A 46 -3.35 -1.50 -3.52
C ARG A 46 -3.01 -0.63 -4.72
N LEU A 47 -3.69 -0.80 -5.85
CA LEU A 47 -3.52 0.05 -7.02
C LEU A 47 -3.84 1.52 -6.70
N MET A 48 -4.81 1.82 -5.85
CA MET A 48 -5.10 3.21 -5.44
C MET A 48 -3.96 3.86 -4.64
N THR A 49 -3.08 3.07 -4.00
CA THR A 49 -1.89 3.62 -3.31
C THR A 49 -0.80 4.13 -4.27
N GLN A 50 -0.89 3.82 -5.57
CA GLN A 50 0.11 4.22 -6.57
C GLN A 50 0.29 5.75 -6.71
N PHE A 51 -0.69 6.54 -6.28
CA PHE A 51 -0.59 8.01 -6.30
C PHE A 51 0.48 8.53 -5.31
N GLY A 52 0.80 7.74 -4.28
CA GLY A 52 1.99 7.91 -3.45
C GLY A 52 3.09 6.95 -3.91
N ASP A 53 3.48 6.04 -3.02
CA ASP A 53 4.31 4.87 -3.36
C ASP A 53 3.43 3.63 -3.28
N LEU A 54 3.55 2.73 -4.27
CA LEU A 54 2.74 1.50 -4.29
C LEU A 54 3.03 0.66 -3.03
N LEU A 55 1.96 0.22 -2.35
CA LEU A 55 2.07 -0.78 -1.29
C LEU A 55 2.51 -2.12 -1.90
N VAL A 56 3.75 -2.51 -1.61
CA VAL A 56 4.32 -3.81 -1.99
C VAL A 56 4.55 -4.59 -0.70
N LEU A 57 3.75 -5.64 -0.52
CA LEU A 57 3.86 -6.53 0.63
C LEU A 57 4.99 -7.54 0.40
N SER A 58 5.56 -8.04 1.49
CA SER A 58 6.45 -9.20 1.45
C SER A 58 5.68 -10.47 1.07
N GLU A 59 6.38 -11.49 0.58
CA GLU A 59 5.76 -12.79 0.25
C GLU A 59 5.06 -13.44 1.44
N GLU A 60 5.59 -13.24 2.65
CA GLU A 60 5.00 -13.76 3.89
C GLU A 60 3.67 -13.06 4.23
N GLU A 61 3.65 -11.73 4.20
CA GLU A 61 2.42 -10.94 4.43
C GLU A 61 1.34 -11.29 3.41
N TYR A 62 1.76 -11.47 2.16
CA TYR A 62 0.90 -11.89 1.07
C TYR A 62 0.29 -13.28 1.30
N TYR A 63 1.12 -14.27 1.68
CA TYR A 63 0.65 -15.61 2.00
C TYR A 63 -0.32 -15.61 3.18
N TRP A 64 0.01 -14.87 4.24
CA TRP A 64 -0.84 -14.70 5.39
C TRP A 64 -2.19 -14.06 5.02
N SER A 65 -2.16 -12.99 4.22
CA SER A 65 -3.36 -12.27 3.79
C SER A 65 -4.29 -13.15 2.94
N ASP A 66 -3.74 -13.88 1.97
CA ASP A 66 -4.52 -14.77 1.11
C ASP A 66 -5.14 -15.93 1.91
N PHE A 67 -4.36 -16.49 2.85
CA PHE A 67 -4.87 -17.55 3.73
C PHE A 67 -5.94 -17.03 4.69
N PHE A 68 -5.77 -15.82 5.23
CA PHE A 68 -6.78 -15.16 6.06
C PHE A 68 -8.07 -14.92 5.28
N PHE A 69 -8.02 -14.33 4.08
CA PHE A 69 -9.21 -14.04 3.28
C PHE A 69 -9.92 -15.31 2.80
N SER A 70 -9.18 -16.33 2.37
CA SER A 70 -9.77 -17.62 2.00
C SER A 70 -10.44 -18.32 3.19
N THR A 71 -9.83 -18.26 4.38
CA THR A 71 -10.43 -18.80 5.61
C THR A 71 -11.68 -18.03 6.00
N LEU A 72 -11.63 -16.71 5.97
CA LEU A 72 -12.78 -15.85 6.27
C LEU A 72 -13.92 -16.08 5.28
N ALA A 73 -13.63 -16.16 3.98
CA ALA A 73 -14.61 -16.46 2.94
C ALA A 73 -15.24 -17.85 3.14
N THR A 74 -14.45 -18.86 3.53
CA THR A 74 -14.95 -20.20 3.87
C THR A 74 -15.91 -20.15 5.06
N LEU A 75 -15.59 -19.39 6.10
CA LEU A 75 -16.47 -19.22 7.27
C LEU A 75 -17.75 -18.47 6.95
N LEU A 76 -17.68 -17.44 6.10
CA LEU A 76 -18.87 -16.72 5.63
C LEU A 76 -19.74 -17.63 4.75
N GLY A 77 -19.15 -18.46 3.89
CA GLY A 77 -19.85 -19.51 3.14
C GLY A 77 -20.48 -20.57 4.04
N PHE A 78 -19.80 -20.97 5.12
CA PHE A 78 -20.39 -21.80 6.17
C PHE A 78 -21.56 -21.08 6.86
N GLY A 79 -21.44 -19.77 7.10
CA GLY A 79 -22.52 -18.91 7.57
C GLY A 79 -23.74 -18.98 6.65
N LEU A 80 -23.57 -18.82 5.34
CA LEU A 80 -24.66 -18.97 4.35
C LEU A 80 -25.31 -20.36 4.42
N THR A 81 -24.51 -21.41 4.59
CA THR A 81 -25.00 -22.78 4.79
C THR A 81 -25.91 -22.87 6.01
N VAL A 82 -25.48 -22.30 7.13
CA VAL A 82 -26.27 -22.22 8.38
C VAL A 82 -27.56 -21.44 8.17
N LEU A 83 -27.52 -20.27 7.54
CA LEU A 83 -28.71 -19.47 7.24
C LEU A 83 -29.74 -20.28 6.45
N ILE A 84 -29.30 -20.96 5.39
CA ILE A 84 -30.17 -21.79 4.55
C ILE A 84 -30.67 -23.02 5.31
N TRP A 85 -29.91 -23.62 6.22
CA TRP A 85 -30.39 -24.73 7.07
C TRP A 85 -31.51 -24.30 8.04
N PHE A 86 -31.49 -23.04 8.51
CA PHE A 86 -32.42 -22.58 9.55
C PHE A 86 -33.57 -21.66 9.08
N SER A 87 -33.62 -21.24 7.80
CA SER A 87 -34.69 -20.45 7.18
C SER A 87 -36.10 -21.07 7.03
N GLY A 88 -36.29 -22.38 7.25
CA GLY A 88 -37.49 -23.12 6.85
C GLY A 88 -38.56 -23.30 7.93
N LYS A 89 -39.68 -23.93 7.54
CA LYS A 89 -40.86 -24.10 8.41
C LYS A 89 -40.57 -25.02 9.60
N ARG A 90 -40.75 -24.49 10.82
CA ARG A 90 -40.67 -25.22 12.09
C ARG A 90 -41.89 -24.94 12.99
N SER A 91 -42.05 -25.77 14.02
CA SER A 91 -43.04 -25.59 15.10
C SER A 91 -42.93 -24.21 15.77
N ARG A 92 -43.99 -23.73 16.44
CA ARG A 92 -44.10 -22.33 16.93
C ARG A 92 -42.89 -21.85 17.78
N ARG A 93 -42.41 -22.66 18.75
CA ARG A 93 -41.17 -22.37 19.52
C ARG A 93 -39.89 -22.60 18.72
N GLY A 94 -39.84 -23.62 17.86
CA GLY A 94 -38.70 -23.88 16.98
C GLY A 94 -38.49 -22.76 15.96
N ARG A 95 -39.56 -22.08 15.55
CA ARG A 95 -39.57 -20.96 14.61
C ARG A 95 -38.89 -19.73 15.18
N TYR A 96 -39.13 -19.38 16.45
CA TYR A 96 -38.46 -18.25 17.10
C TYR A 96 -36.94 -18.47 17.18
N ARG A 97 -36.52 -19.64 17.66
CA ARG A 97 -35.09 -19.98 17.75
C ARG A 97 -34.41 -20.06 16.38
N SER A 98 -35.10 -20.59 15.36
CA SER A 98 -34.60 -20.60 13.97
C SER A 98 -34.44 -19.19 13.41
N ARG A 99 -35.44 -18.32 13.62
CA ARG A 99 -35.37 -16.92 13.20
C ARG A 99 -34.22 -16.19 13.88
N PHE A 100 -34.01 -16.39 15.17
CA PHE A 100 -32.87 -15.83 15.88
C PHE A 100 -31.54 -16.22 15.23
N VAL A 101 -31.34 -17.51 14.93
CA VAL A 101 -30.12 -17.99 14.26
C VAL A 101 -29.94 -17.36 12.87
N VAL A 102 -31.02 -17.23 12.10
CA VAL A 102 -30.97 -16.60 10.78
C VAL A 102 -30.64 -15.10 10.89
N THR A 103 -31.34 -14.36 11.76
CA THR A 103 -31.11 -12.92 11.93
C THR A 103 -29.71 -12.64 12.49
N ASN A 104 -29.26 -13.40 13.48
CA ASN A 104 -27.91 -13.25 14.05
C ASN A 104 -26.82 -13.57 13.02
N GLY A 105 -26.98 -14.65 12.25
CA GLY A 105 -26.00 -15.02 11.22
C GLY A 105 -25.94 -14.00 10.08
N LEU A 106 -27.09 -13.44 9.67
CA LEU A 106 -27.16 -12.42 8.63
C LEU A 106 -26.56 -11.09 9.13
N PHE A 107 -26.85 -10.71 10.38
CA PHE A 107 -26.22 -9.57 11.04
C PHE A 107 -24.70 -9.73 11.09
N LEU A 108 -24.19 -10.88 11.54
CA LEU A 108 -22.75 -11.15 11.59
C LEU A 108 -22.10 -11.06 10.20
N LEU A 109 -22.72 -11.65 9.18
CA LEU A 109 -22.22 -11.60 7.81
C LEU A 109 -22.12 -10.15 7.31
N LEU A 110 -23.20 -9.36 7.46
CA LEU A 110 -23.20 -7.95 7.04
C LEU A 110 -22.21 -7.11 7.85
N LEU A 111 -22.11 -7.34 9.16
CA LEU A 111 -21.17 -6.65 10.02
C LEU A 111 -19.73 -6.90 9.59
N LEU A 112 -19.36 -8.15 9.27
CA LEU A 112 -18.02 -8.49 8.81
C LEU A 112 -17.70 -7.83 7.46
N LEU A 113 -18.62 -7.86 6.50
CA LEU A 113 -18.44 -7.18 5.21
C LEU A 113 -18.31 -5.66 5.40
N PHE A 114 -19.09 -5.07 6.30
CA PHE A 114 -18.96 -3.66 6.66
C PHE A 114 -17.61 -3.35 7.31
N CYS A 115 -17.18 -4.14 8.29
CA CYS A 115 -15.88 -3.95 8.95
C CYS A 115 -14.71 -4.09 7.97
N LEU A 116 -14.73 -5.10 7.08
CA LEU A 116 -13.68 -5.29 6.06
C LEU A 116 -13.63 -4.11 5.08
N SER A 117 -14.78 -3.66 4.58
CA SER A 117 -14.82 -2.52 3.65
C SER A 117 -14.34 -1.23 4.31
N ARG A 118 -14.70 -0.99 5.59
CA ARG A 118 -14.19 0.15 6.36
C ARG A 118 -12.71 0.06 6.65
N PHE A 119 -12.22 -1.10 7.08
CA PHE A 119 -10.81 -1.30 7.35
C PHE A 119 -9.97 -1.10 6.08
N GLY A 120 -10.38 -1.70 4.96
CA GLY A 120 -9.73 -1.50 3.67
C GLY A 120 -9.71 -0.03 3.25
N TYR A 121 -10.85 0.66 3.33
CA TYR A 121 -10.93 2.08 2.98
C TYR A 121 -10.06 2.97 3.88
N ILE A 122 -10.18 2.83 5.21
CA ILE A 122 -9.44 3.64 6.18
C ILE A 122 -7.94 3.42 6.02
N LEU A 123 -7.51 2.16 5.90
CA LEU A 123 -6.10 1.82 5.73
C LEU A 123 -5.53 2.44 4.44
N ASN A 124 -6.25 2.35 3.32
CA ASN A 124 -5.79 2.95 2.06
C ASN A 124 -5.80 4.48 2.11
N PHE A 125 -6.80 5.08 2.75
CA PHE A 125 -6.83 6.52 2.95
C PHE A 125 -5.70 7.01 3.85
N SER A 126 -5.43 6.30 4.95
CA SER A 126 -4.31 6.58 5.84
C SER A 126 -2.97 6.43 5.12
N LEU A 127 -2.80 5.39 4.30
CA LEU A 127 -1.58 5.21 3.49
C LEU A 127 -1.45 6.28 2.41
N PHE A 128 -2.55 6.70 1.79
CA PHE A 128 -2.58 7.77 0.81
C PHE A 128 -2.21 9.14 1.42
N ILE A 129 -2.69 9.43 2.64
CA ILE A 129 -2.37 10.68 3.34
C ILE A 129 -0.98 10.64 3.99
N SER A 130 -0.56 9.48 4.48
CA SER A 130 0.79 9.32 5.02
C SER A 130 1.83 9.59 3.94
N ARG A 131 2.99 10.12 4.33
CA ARG A 131 4.14 10.43 3.46
C ARG A 131 4.74 9.15 2.86
N GLY A 132 4.02 8.51 1.97
CA GLY A 132 4.36 7.22 1.36
C GLY A 132 4.37 6.04 2.33
N TYR A 133 4.39 4.83 1.79
CA TYR A 133 4.55 3.60 2.57
C TYR A 133 6.02 3.28 2.79
N ASP A 134 6.43 3.19 4.06
CA ASP A 134 7.81 2.87 4.42
C ASP A 134 7.96 1.72 5.42
N GLY A 135 7.16 0.67 5.24
CA GLY A 135 7.24 -0.54 6.06
C GLY A 135 6.71 -0.33 7.49
N HIS A 136 6.03 0.78 7.76
CA HIS A 136 5.38 1.07 9.04
C HIS A 136 4.04 0.35 9.23
N LEU A 137 3.58 -0.38 8.22
CA LEU A 137 2.37 -1.17 8.29
C LEU A 137 2.75 -2.59 7.88
N ASP A 138 3.11 -3.37 8.89
CA ASP A 138 3.35 -4.81 8.80
C ASP A 138 2.10 -5.52 9.32
N LEU A 139 1.25 -5.94 8.37
CA LEU A 139 -0.01 -6.60 8.70
C LEU A 139 0.21 -7.91 9.46
N LEU A 140 1.33 -8.58 9.19
CA LEU A 140 1.67 -9.85 9.80
C LEU A 140 2.16 -9.64 11.24
N ALA A 141 3.13 -8.76 11.46
CA ALA A 141 3.68 -8.52 12.80
C ALA A 141 2.67 -7.86 13.73
N GLU A 142 1.93 -6.87 13.25
CA GLU A 142 1.09 -6.02 14.12
C GLU A 142 -0.35 -6.55 14.29
N PHE A 143 -0.92 -7.18 13.25
CA PHE A 143 -2.35 -7.50 13.21
C PHE A 143 -2.68 -8.99 13.07
N SER A 144 -1.68 -9.88 12.98
CA SER A 144 -1.93 -11.32 12.80
C SER A 144 -2.79 -11.93 13.89
N SER A 145 -2.53 -11.58 15.15
CA SER A 145 -3.29 -12.07 16.31
C SER A 145 -4.77 -11.69 16.23
N LEU A 146 -5.07 -10.44 15.83
CA LEU A 146 -6.43 -9.95 15.64
C LEU A 146 -7.14 -10.71 14.52
N GLY A 147 -6.45 -10.97 13.40
CA GLY A 147 -6.97 -11.76 12.29
C GLY A 147 -7.34 -13.18 12.73
N VAL A 148 -6.46 -13.86 13.47
CA VAL A 148 -6.71 -15.21 14.00
C VAL A 148 -7.89 -15.21 14.98
N LEU A 149 -7.94 -14.24 15.90
CA LEU A 149 -9.05 -14.10 16.85
C LEU A 149 -10.39 -13.86 16.15
N LEU A 150 -10.40 -13.07 15.07
CA LEU A 150 -11.60 -12.84 14.26
C LEU A 150 -12.09 -14.14 13.63
N ILE A 151 -11.20 -14.92 13.02
CA ILE A 151 -11.52 -16.24 12.44
C ILE A 151 -12.14 -17.17 13.49
N ILE A 152 -11.52 -17.27 14.67
CA ILE A 152 -12.03 -18.08 15.78
C ILE A 152 -13.40 -17.58 16.23
N TYR A 153 -13.57 -16.26 16.41
CA TYR A 153 -14.83 -15.65 16.83
C TYR A 153 -15.97 -15.97 15.87
N VAL A 154 -15.76 -15.77 14.56
CA VAL A 154 -16.78 -16.02 13.53
C VAL A 154 -17.19 -17.49 13.52
N PHE A 155 -16.21 -18.40 13.56
CA PHE A 155 -16.46 -19.84 13.63
C PHE A 155 -17.29 -20.22 14.86
N LEU A 156 -16.89 -19.75 16.05
CA LEU A 156 -17.58 -20.03 17.30
C LEU A 156 -18.98 -19.41 17.33
N ASN A 157 -19.20 -18.24 16.72
CA ASN A 157 -20.51 -17.60 16.67
C ASN A 157 -21.53 -18.44 15.88
N PHE A 158 -21.13 -18.95 14.70
CA PHE A 158 -21.98 -19.85 13.91
C PHE A 158 -22.25 -21.17 14.66
N TRP A 159 -21.23 -21.75 15.29
CA TRP A 159 -21.41 -22.99 16.07
C TRP A 159 -22.23 -22.81 17.34
N SER A 160 -22.11 -21.67 18.02
CA SER A 160 -22.96 -21.31 19.16
C SER A 160 -24.42 -21.24 18.74
N SER A 161 -24.70 -20.63 17.58
CA SER A 161 -26.02 -20.57 16.98
C SER A 161 -26.58 -21.96 16.64
N ILE A 162 -25.76 -22.88 16.12
CA ILE A 162 -26.16 -24.28 15.88
C ILE A 162 -26.43 -25.01 17.20
N ARG A 163 -25.54 -24.86 18.20
CA ARG A 163 -25.63 -25.51 19.52
C ARG A 163 -26.84 -25.02 20.32
N PHE A 164 -27.32 -23.81 20.06
CA PHE A 164 -28.56 -23.31 20.63
C PHE A 164 -29.76 -24.20 20.25
N LEU A 165 -29.75 -24.78 19.04
CA LEU A 165 -30.83 -25.61 18.50
C LEU A 165 -30.59 -27.12 18.63
N TYR A 166 -29.35 -27.59 18.44
CA TYR A 166 -29.01 -29.02 18.38
C TYR A 166 -27.85 -29.40 19.31
N LYS A 167 -27.74 -30.69 19.64
CA LYS A 167 -26.51 -31.28 20.19
C LYS A 167 -25.52 -31.50 19.03
N THR A 168 -24.32 -30.94 19.16
CA THR A 168 -23.34 -30.87 18.06
C THR A 168 -22.38 -32.06 18.02
N LYS A 169 -22.09 -32.73 19.15
CA LYS A 169 -21.20 -33.90 19.26
C LYS A 169 -19.94 -33.72 18.37
N TYR A 170 -19.58 -34.71 17.55
CA TYR A 170 -18.40 -34.71 16.69
C TYR A 170 -18.50 -33.78 15.47
N ALA A 171 -19.69 -33.26 15.14
CA ALA A 171 -19.86 -32.40 13.96
C ALA A 171 -19.07 -31.09 14.07
N PHE A 172 -18.85 -30.60 15.29
CA PHE A 172 -18.00 -29.44 15.55
C PHE A 172 -16.57 -29.70 15.08
N PHE A 173 -15.92 -30.76 15.57
CA PHE A 173 -14.55 -31.11 15.21
C PHE A 173 -14.41 -31.44 13.73
N LEU A 174 -15.38 -32.18 13.16
CA LEU A 174 -15.39 -32.47 11.73
C LEU A 174 -15.40 -31.19 10.89
N SER A 175 -16.15 -30.17 11.31
CA SER A 175 -16.20 -28.90 10.58
C SER A 175 -14.92 -28.10 10.66
N VAL A 176 -14.15 -28.19 11.76
CA VAL A 176 -12.83 -27.54 11.86
C VAL A 176 -11.92 -28.09 10.77
N ILE A 177 -11.87 -29.42 10.64
CA ILE A 177 -11.05 -30.11 9.63
C ILE A 177 -11.54 -29.75 8.22
N LEU A 178 -12.85 -29.81 7.97
CA LEU A 178 -13.42 -29.49 6.66
C LEU A 178 -13.21 -28.04 6.26
N ILE A 179 -13.39 -27.09 7.18
CA ILE A 179 -13.13 -25.67 6.92
C ILE A 179 -11.66 -25.46 6.59
N GLY A 180 -10.74 -26.01 7.38
CA GLY A 180 -9.30 -25.91 7.10
C GLY A 180 -8.93 -26.44 5.70
N PHE A 181 -9.48 -27.61 5.32
CA PHE A 181 -9.26 -28.19 4.00
C PHE A 181 -9.85 -27.32 2.89
N ILE A 182 -11.11 -26.88 3.02
CA ILE A 182 -11.76 -26.03 2.02
C ILE A 182 -11.02 -24.70 1.88
N SER A 183 -10.61 -24.07 2.98
CA SER A 183 -9.85 -22.82 2.95
C SER A 183 -8.51 -22.97 2.23
N PHE A 184 -7.80 -24.08 2.45
CA PHE A 184 -6.57 -24.38 1.70
C PHE A 184 -6.83 -24.50 0.19
N PHE A 185 -7.88 -25.21 -0.21
CA PHE A 185 -8.26 -25.33 -1.63
C PHE A 185 -8.64 -23.97 -2.23
N ILE A 186 -9.50 -23.22 -1.55
CA ILE A 186 -9.94 -21.89 -1.98
C ILE A 186 -8.72 -20.99 -2.17
N ASN A 187 -7.80 -20.94 -1.20
CA ASN A 187 -6.56 -20.16 -1.29
C ASN A 187 -5.79 -20.44 -2.59
N LYS A 188 -5.60 -21.74 -2.93
CA LYS A 188 -4.90 -22.14 -4.15
C LYS A 188 -5.66 -21.79 -5.43
N THR A 189 -7.00 -21.87 -5.42
CA THR A 189 -7.81 -21.63 -6.62
C THR A 189 -8.12 -20.15 -6.89
N THR A 190 -8.16 -19.31 -5.86
CA THR A 190 -8.55 -17.90 -5.97
C THR A 190 -7.38 -16.94 -5.81
N ALA A 191 -6.14 -17.45 -5.79
CA ALA A 191 -4.94 -16.61 -5.79
C ALA A 191 -4.91 -15.74 -7.06
N ILE A 192 -4.55 -14.47 -6.89
CA ILE A 192 -4.44 -13.50 -7.98
C ILE A 192 -2.96 -13.28 -8.29
N ASP A 193 -2.64 -13.11 -9.57
CA ASP A 193 -1.29 -12.70 -9.97
C ASP A 193 -1.04 -11.22 -9.59
N ARG A 194 -0.29 -11.05 -8.51
CA ARG A 194 0.07 -9.74 -7.95
C ARG A 194 1.11 -9.02 -8.79
N ASN A 195 1.83 -9.74 -9.66
CA ASN A 195 2.86 -9.16 -10.50
C ASN A 195 2.27 -8.22 -11.54
N ILE A 196 1.00 -8.38 -11.90
CA ILE A 196 0.32 -7.48 -12.83
C ILE A 196 0.39 -6.03 -12.34
N VAL A 197 -0.01 -5.78 -11.08
CA VAL A 197 0.00 -4.43 -10.49
C VAL A 197 1.43 -3.95 -10.24
N ASN A 198 2.32 -4.83 -9.77
CA ASN A 198 3.74 -4.49 -9.55
C ASN A 198 4.41 -4.07 -10.86
N ASN A 199 4.29 -4.89 -11.90
CA ASN A 199 4.88 -4.64 -13.21
C ASN A 199 4.28 -3.40 -13.84
N TYR A 200 2.97 -3.18 -13.73
CA TYR A 200 2.33 -1.96 -14.21
C TYR A 200 2.94 -0.72 -13.54
N TYR A 201 3.04 -0.71 -12.21
CA TYR A 201 3.63 0.41 -11.47
C TYR A 201 5.13 0.62 -11.78
N PHE A 202 5.93 -0.45 -11.74
CA PHE A 202 7.37 -0.36 -11.95
C PHE A 202 7.74 -0.06 -13.40
N SER A 203 6.96 -0.53 -14.38
CA SER A 203 7.20 -0.19 -15.79
C SER A 203 7.09 1.31 -16.04
N GLY A 204 6.15 2.00 -15.39
CA GLY A 204 6.03 3.46 -15.44
C GLY A 204 7.20 4.22 -14.79
N LEU A 205 8.00 3.56 -13.94
CA LEU A 205 9.13 4.14 -13.22
C LEU A 205 10.50 3.71 -13.75
N GLN A 206 10.53 2.88 -14.80
CA GLN A 206 11.75 2.26 -15.30
C GLN A 206 12.84 3.28 -15.62
N ASN A 207 12.50 4.37 -16.33
CA ASN A 207 13.44 5.44 -16.65
C ASN A 207 14.10 6.06 -15.40
N ARG A 208 13.33 6.22 -14.31
CA ARG A 208 13.84 6.75 -13.03
C ARG A 208 14.79 5.76 -12.37
N PHE A 209 14.44 4.47 -12.39
CA PHE A 209 15.27 3.42 -11.82
C PHE A 209 16.57 3.23 -12.60
N ASP A 210 16.52 3.31 -13.92
CA ASP A 210 17.70 3.24 -14.78
C ASP A 210 18.64 4.41 -14.50
N TYR A 211 18.12 5.64 -14.37
CA TYR A 211 18.93 6.80 -13.98
C TYR A 211 19.58 6.61 -12.60
N ILE A 212 18.84 6.14 -11.60
CA ILE A 212 19.40 5.84 -10.25
C ILE A 212 20.54 4.84 -10.37
N ASN A 213 20.34 3.73 -11.10
CA ASN A 213 21.34 2.68 -11.22
C ASN A 213 22.59 3.21 -11.94
N GLN A 214 22.42 3.97 -13.02
CA GLN A 214 23.53 4.57 -13.78
C GLN A 214 24.36 5.53 -12.94
N GLU A 215 23.74 6.44 -12.19
CA GLU A 215 24.48 7.40 -11.35
C GLU A 215 25.18 6.71 -10.16
N ILE A 216 24.55 5.67 -9.60
CA ILE A 216 25.17 4.84 -8.55
C ILE A 216 26.38 4.06 -9.09
N GLU A 217 26.27 3.48 -10.30
CA GLU A 217 27.36 2.76 -10.95
C GLU A 217 28.55 3.70 -11.24
N LYS A 218 28.29 4.88 -11.83
CA LYS A 218 29.31 5.91 -12.05
C LYS A 218 30.05 6.34 -10.79
N ALA A 219 29.36 6.41 -9.65
CA ALA A 219 30.01 6.76 -8.39
C ALA A 219 30.75 5.57 -7.76
N THR A 220 30.27 4.35 -7.99
CA THR A 220 30.94 3.11 -7.58
C THR A 220 32.30 2.99 -8.28
N ASP A 221 32.36 3.32 -9.57
CA ASP A 221 33.62 3.40 -10.33
C ASP A 221 34.61 4.43 -9.76
N LYS A 222 34.09 5.43 -9.05
CA LYS A 222 34.86 6.48 -8.36
C LYS A 222 35.14 6.15 -6.89
N GLY A 223 34.84 4.93 -6.44
CA GLY A 223 35.13 4.44 -5.09
C GLY A 223 34.04 4.68 -4.04
N VAL A 224 32.85 5.14 -4.43
CA VAL A 224 31.72 5.36 -3.51
C VAL A 224 30.83 4.12 -3.44
N LEU A 225 30.70 3.54 -2.26
CA LEU A 225 29.82 2.39 -2.05
C LEU A 225 28.50 2.82 -1.43
N PHE A 226 27.40 2.59 -2.16
CA PHE A 226 26.05 2.78 -1.64
C PHE A 226 25.48 1.47 -1.09
N SER A 227 24.87 1.54 0.09
CA SER A 227 24.11 0.43 0.65
C SER A 227 22.84 0.14 -0.16
N ASP A 228 22.37 -1.11 -0.10
CA ASP A 228 21.09 -1.51 -0.71
C ASP A 228 19.91 -0.72 -0.14
N SER A 229 19.99 -0.34 1.14
CA SER A 229 18.97 0.51 1.77
C SER A 229 18.84 1.87 1.08
N THR A 230 19.95 2.50 0.67
CA THR A 230 19.94 3.78 -0.04
C THR A 230 19.30 3.61 -1.43
N ARG A 231 19.61 2.51 -2.13
CA ARG A 231 18.97 2.17 -3.42
C ARG A 231 17.45 2.05 -3.28
N ILE A 232 16.99 1.36 -2.23
CA ILE A 232 15.55 1.19 -1.96
C ILE A 232 14.88 2.54 -1.66
N ILE A 233 15.52 3.39 -0.85
CA ILE A 233 14.99 4.72 -0.50
C ILE A 233 14.88 5.61 -1.75
N LEU A 234 15.91 5.63 -2.60
CA LEU A 234 15.92 6.44 -3.82
C LEU A 234 14.84 6.03 -4.83
N ARG A 235 14.46 4.75 -4.85
CA ARG A 235 13.37 4.25 -5.70
C ARG A 235 11.99 4.67 -5.20
N LYS A 236 11.85 4.99 -3.91
CA LYS A 236 10.61 5.52 -3.33
C LYS A 236 10.61 7.03 -3.42
N LYS A 237 9.46 7.60 -3.76
CA LYS A 237 9.36 9.04 -4.01
C LYS A 237 8.84 9.80 -2.81
N TYR A 238 7.83 9.26 -2.14
CA TYR A 238 7.10 9.96 -1.09
C TYR A 238 7.38 9.40 0.29
N SER A 239 8.01 8.22 0.37
CA SER A 239 8.31 7.53 1.63
C SER A 239 8.97 8.41 2.69
N GLU A 240 8.68 8.14 3.95
CA GLU A 240 9.19 8.92 5.07
C GLU A 240 10.72 8.98 5.08
N ARG A 241 11.43 7.87 4.79
CA ARG A 241 12.89 7.89 4.62
C ARG A 241 13.34 8.77 3.47
N THR A 242 12.65 8.77 2.33
CA THR A 242 12.97 9.69 1.21
C THR A 242 12.80 11.14 1.65
N VAL A 243 11.68 11.45 2.32
CA VAL A 243 11.39 12.78 2.84
C VAL A 243 12.45 13.24 3.84
N HIS A 244 12.81 12.37 4.77
CA HIS A 244 13.87 12.64 5.75
C HIS A 244 15.23 12.82 5.07
N MET A 245 15.54 12.01 4.05
CA MET A 245 16.77 12.12 3.26
C MET A 245 16.89 13.47 2.57
N VAL A 246 15.82 13.94 1.91
CA VAL A 246 15.81 15.25 1.25
C VAL A 246 15.98 16.38 2.26
N ARG A 247 15.25 16.34 3.38
CA ARG A 247 15.35 17.37 4.43
C ARG A 247 16.73 17.42 5.09
N LYS A 248 17.32 16.24 5.33
CA LYS A 248 18.67 16.12 5.89
C LYS A 248 19.69 16.73 4.93
N LEU A 249 19.64 16.36 3.65
CA LEU A 249 20.52 16.92 2.62
C LEU A 249 20.42 18.44 2.56
N LYS A 250 19.20 18.98 2.49
CA LYS A 250 18.99 20.44 2.52
C LYS A 250 19.67 21.10 3.72
N SER A 251 19.54 20.51 4.91
CA SER A 251 20.22 20.99 6.12
C SER A 251 21.74 20.87 6.03
N ASP A 252 22.27 19.79 5.43
CA ASP A 252 23.70 19.56 5.27
C ASP A 252 24.31 20.61 4.31
N PHE A 253 23.60 21.00 3.24
CA PHE A 253 24.00 22.08 2.32
C PHE A 253 24.06 23.46 2.98
N GLN A 254 23.19 23.70 3.97
CA GLN A 254 23.20 24.93 4.77
C GLN A 254 24.35 24.97 5.79
N SER A 255 24.87 23.81 6.17
CA SER A 255 25.96 23.69 7.12
C SER A 255 27.27 24.31 6.60
N SER A 256 28.24 24.50 7.49
CA SER A 256 29.58 24.98 7.12
C SER A 256 30.57 23.85 6.86
N LYS A 257 30.10 22.60 6.81
CA LYS A 257 30.91 21.43 6.48
C LYS A 257 30.80 21.14 4.98
N ALA A 258 31.90 20.71 4.39
CA ALA A 258 31.93 20.22 3.02
C ALA A 258 31.09 18.93 2.91
N ILE A 259 30.22 18.87 1.92
CA ILE A 259 29.42 17.68 1.64
C ILE A 259 30.27 16.61 0.98
N THR A 260 30.09 15.37 1.40
CA THR A 260 30.81 14.22 0.87
C THR A 260 30.26 13.78 -0.49
N LEU A 261 31.10 13.11 -1.28
CA LEU A 261 30.82 12.71 -2.65
C LEU A 261 29.53 11.87 -2.80
N ASP A 262 29.26 10.97 -1.87
CA ASP A 262 28.05 10.13 -1.80
C ASP A 262 26.77 10.97 -1.74
N TRP A 263 26.74 11.98 -0.87
CA TRP A 263 25.59 12.86 -0.69
C TRP A 263 25.39 13.81 -1.88
N LEU A 264 26.44 14.22 -2.58
CA LEU A 264 26.32 14.98 -3.83
C LEU A 264 25.65 14.15 -4.93
N VAL A 265 26.05 12.90 -5.10
CA VAL A 265 25.42 11.98 -6.06
C VAL A 265 23.95 11.74 -5.69
N ILE A 266 23.64 11.52 -4.41
CA ILE A 266 22.26 11.39 -3.93
C ILE A 266 21.45 12.66 -4.24
N GLN A 267 22.01 13.85 -3.99
CA GLN A 267 21.33 15.12 -4.27
C GLN A 267 20.98 15.26 -5.75
N LYS A 268 21.93 14.94 -6.64
CA LYS A 268 21.70 14.95 -8.10
C LYS A 268 20.55 14.02 -8.48
N ILE A 269 20.54 12.80 -7.96
CA ILE A 269 19.47 11.82 -8.20
C ILE A 269 18.12 12.32 -7.70
N LEU A 270 18.06 12.91 -6.50
CA LEU A 270 16.82 13.40 -5.90
C LEU A 270 16.20 14.54 -6.72
N ILE A 271 17.03 15.47 -7.22
CA ILE A 271 16.60 16.57 -8.08
C ILE A 271 16.04 16.02 -9.39
N HIS A 272 16.80 15.16 -10.08
CA HIS A 272 16.40 14.57 -11.35
C HIS A 272 15.08 13.80 -11.23
N ASN A 273 14.92 13.03 -10.16
CA ASN A 273 13.74 12.19 -9.96
C ASN A 273 12.56 12.89 -9.28
N LEU A 274 12.67 14.20 -9.01
CA LEU A 274 11.62 14.99 -8.37
C LEU A 274 11.15 14.40 -7.04
N ASN A 275 12.11 14.04 -6.18
CA ASN A 275 11.81 13.53 -4.85
C ASN A 275 11.50 14.71 -3.92
N PHE A 276 10.22 15.14 -3.88
CA PHE A 276 9.76 16.28 -3.10
C PHE A 276 9.12 15.86 -1.75
N PRO A 277 9.62 16.36 -0.60
CA PRO A 277 8.99 16.20 0.69
C PRO A 277 7.79 17.16 0.87
N GLU A 278 6.66 16.82 0.25
CA GLU A 278 5.38 17.55 0.29
C GLU A 278 5.37 18.97 -0.30
N LEU A 279 4.20 19.39 -0.79
CA LEU A 279 3.87 20.81 -0.97
C LEU A 279 3.33 21.32 0.36
N ASP A 280 4.20 21.78 1.24
CA ASP A 280 3.76 22.46 2.46
C ASP A 280 3.25 23.87 2.09
N PHE A 281 1.95 23.96 1.79
CA PHE A 281 1.28 25.22 1.45
C PHE A 281 1.27 26.24 2.60
N SER A 282 1.67 25.85 3.82
CA SER A 282 1.71 26.73 4.99
C SER A 282 3.01 27.52 5.15
N ARG A 283 4.10 27.11 4.47
CA ARG A 283 5.41 27.79 4.55
C ARG A 283 5.55 28.91 3.54
N SER A 284 6.41 29.89 3.85
CA SER A 284 6.77 30.97 2.93
C SER A 284 7.45 30.42 1.66
N ASN A 285 7.26 31.14 0.56
CA ASN A 285 7.68 30.81 -0.81
C ASN A 285 9.09 30.17 -0.92
N ALA A 286 10.15 30.79 -0.40
CA ALA A 286 11.51 30.23 -0.50
C ALA A 286 11.76 28.97 0.36
N GLN A 287 11.00 28.77 1.44
CA GLN A 287 11.11 27.59 2.31
C GLN A 287 10.43 26.34 1.73
N ARG A 288 9.76 26.47 0.58
CA ARG A 288 9.12 25.37 -0.14
C ARG A 288 10.08 24.64 -1.09
N TRP A 289 11.19 25.27 -1.48
CA TRP A 289 12.20 24.62 -2.33
C TRP A 289 12.96 23.56 -1.50
N PRO A 290 12.83 22.27 -1.82
CA PRO A 290 13.39 21.21 -0.97
C PRO A 290 14.87 20.94 -1.23
N TYR A 291 15.42 21.51 -2.31
CA TYR A 291 16.80 21.30 -2.74
C TYR A 291 17.67 22.52 -2.38
N PRO A 292 18.99 22.42 -2.49
CA PRO A 292 19.88 23.53 -2.22
C PRO A 292 19.56 24.77 -3.07
N THR A 293 19.76 25.98 -2.53
CA THR A 293 19.68 27.21 -3.34
C THR A 293 21.01 27.49 -4.04
N ALA A 294 21.01 28.40 -5.03
CA ALA A 294 22.23 28.88 -5.67
C ALA A 294 23.30 29.34 -4.68
N SER A 295 22.90 30.08 -3.66
CA SER A 295 23.79 30.58 -2.61
C SER A 295 24.39 29.45 -1.75
N GLU A 296 23.61 28.41 -1.45
CA GLU A 296 24.07 27.25 -0.70
C GLU A 296 25.03 26.40 -1.55
N LEU A 297 24.74 26.21 -2.84
CA LEU A 297 25.64 25.56 -3.79
C LEU A 297 26.95 26.32 -3.95
N ARG A 298 26.91 27.67 -4.02
CA ARG A 298 28.10 28.53 -4.01
C ARG A 298 28.96 28.30 -2.77
N LYS A 299 28.31 28.31 -1.60
CA LYS A 299 29.00 28.13 -0.33
C LYS A 299 29.74 26.79 -0.33
N GLN A 300 29.08 25.73 -0.75
CA GLN A 300 29.69 24.40 -0.86
C GLN A 300 30.80 24.37 -1.92
N TRP A 301 30.63 25.06 -3.05
CA TRP A 301 31.67 25.19 -4.07
C TRP A 301 32.99 25.75 -3.51
N CYS A 302 32.90 26.81 -2.70
CA CYS A 302 34.07 27.42 -2.07
C CYS A 302 34.72 26.54 -1.00
N LEU A 303 33.98 25.60 -0.40
CA LEU A 303 34.49 24.67 0.61
C LEU A 303 35.22 23.46 0.02
N GLN A 304 35.02 23.16 -1.27
CA GLN A 304 35.62 22.02 -1.96
C GLN A 304 36.93 22.42 -2.68
N GLU A 305 37.83 21.46 -2.89
CA GLU A 305 39.10 21.71 -3.60
C GLU A 305 38.87 22.00 -5.10
N ALA A 306 39.74 22.83 -5.69
CA ALA A 306 39.55 23.43 -7.03
C ALA A 306 39.37 22.44 -8.18
N ASN A 307 39.89 21.21 -8.06
CA ASN A 307 39.81 20.16 -9.09
C ASN A 307 39.17 18.87 -8.56
N SER A 308 38.38 18.96 -7.49
CA SER A 308 37.69 17.83 -6.90
C SER A 308 36.52 17.36 -7.77
N ILE A 309 36.21 16.05 -7.72
CA ILE A 309 35.04 15.46 -8.39
C ILE A 309 33.75 16.09 -7.82
N GLU A 310 33.81 16.47 -6.55
CA GLU A 310 32.79 17.15 -5.79
C GLU A 310 32.41 18.50 -6.41
N ARG A 311 33.38 19.33 -6.83
CA ARG A 311 33.09 20.58 -7.56
C ARG A 311 32.39 20.30 -8.88
N GLN A 312 32.84 19.30 -9.64
CA GLN A 312 32.18 18.94 -10.89
C GLN A 312 30.71 18.51 -10.64
N LEU A 313 30.46 17.70 -9.62
CA LEU A 313 29.10 17.28 -9.25
C LEU A 313 28.22 18.44 -8.78
N LEU A 314 28.77 19.42 -8.06
CA LEU A 314 28.02 20.64 -7.70
C LEU A 314 27.56 21.42 -8.94
N PHE A 315 28.37 21.42 -10.01
CA PHE A 315 27.99 22.02 -11.28
C PHE A 315 26.92 21.19 -12.00
N GLU A 316 27.03 19.86 -11.97
CA GLU A 316 26.01 18.97 -12.54
C GLU A 316 24.67 19.10 -11.79
N ILE A 317 24.69 19.22 -10.46
CA ILE A 317 23.51 19.49 -9.62
C ILE A 317 22.85 20.81 -10.04
N LEU A 318 23.66 21.86 -10.19
CA LEU A 318 23.19 23.16 -10.69
C LEU A 318 22.52 23.04 -12.07
N GLN A 319 23.13 22.27 -12.97
CA GLN A 319 22.56 22.02 -14.30
C GLN A 319 21.23 21.27 -14.23
N GLU A 320 21.11 20.26 -13.38
CA GLU A 320 19.84 19.56 -13.16
C GLU A 320 18.77 20.54 -12.68
N GLU A 321 19.07 21.39 -11.68
CA GLU A 321 18.12 22.40 -11.22
C GLU A 321 17.73 23.39 -12.33
N ILE A 322 18.68 23.93 -13.09
CA ILE A 322 18.39 24.82 -14.23
C ILE A 322 17.54 24.12 -15.29
N GLN A 323 17.80 22.85 -15.60
CA GLN A 323 17.01 22.07 -16.54
C GLN A 323 15.57 21.88 -16.04
N LEU A 324 15.37 21.71 -14.73
CA LEU A 324 14.03 21.67 -14.15
C LEU A 324 13.26 22.97 -14.40
N LEU A 325 13.95 24.11 -14.31
CA LEU A 325 13.37 25.46 -14.43
C LEU A 325 13.08 25.87 -15.88
N ASN A 326 13.94 25.45 -16.82
CA ASN A 326 13.96 25.92 -18.21
C ASN A 326 13.10 25.10 -19.19
N LYS A 327 12.45 24.01 -18.77
CA LYS A 327 11.55 23.26 -19.68
C LYS A 327 10.41 24.15 -20.19
N PRO A 328 9.96 24.03 -21.45
CA PRO A 328 8.94 24.91 -22.03
C PRO A 328 7.62 24.85 -21.24
N GLN A 329 6.93 25.99 -21.13
CA GLN A 329 5.59 26.06 -20.53
C GLN A 329 4.58 25.35 -21.44
N PHE A 330 3.65 24.62 -20.84
CA PHE A 330 2.62 23.91 -21.58
C PHE A 330 1.49 24.91 -21.89
N GLY A 331 1.30 25.23 -23.17
CA GLY A 331 0.14 25.97 -23.65
C GLY A 331 -1.15 25.14 -23.61
N HIS A 332 -2.24 25.69 -24.14
CA HIS A 332 -3.54 25.00 -24.25
C HIS A 332 -3.54 23.73 -25.13
N GLU A 333 -2.41 23.38 -25.76
CA GLU A 333 -2.19 22.14 -26.56
C GLU A 333 -2.05 20.86 -25.70
N TYR A 334 -2.67 20.83 -24.52
CA TYR A 334 -2.68 19.69 -23.60
C TYR A 334 -3.22 18.39 -24.22
N HIS A 335 -3.96 18.51 -25.33
CA HIS A 335 -4.66 17.41 -25.99
C HIS A 335 -3.95 16.87 -27.24
N GLU A 336 -2.93 17.56 -27.79
CA GLU A 336 -2.35 17.21 -29.10
C GLU A 336 -1.02 16.46 -29.03
N LYS A 337 -0.31 16.51 -27.89
CA LYS A 337 0.95 15.76 -27.67
C LYS A 337 0.76 14.62 -26.66
N GLN A 338 1.29 13.44 -27.00
CA GLN A 338 1.43 12.32 -26.07
C GLN A 338 2.60 12.58 -25.12
N TRP A 339 2.32 13.16 -23.96
CA TRP A 339 3.32 13.45 -22.93
C TRP A 339 3.56 12.25 -22.02
N THR A 340 4.80 12.11 -21.55
CA THR A 340 5.12 11.12 -20.51
C THR A 340 4.59 11.58 -19.15
N PRO A 341 4.25 10.66 -18.22
CA PRO A 341 3.86 11.03 -16.85
C PRO A 341 4.89 11.91 -16.12
N TYR A 342 6.18 11.70 -16.40
CA TYR A 342 7.28 12.49 -15.86
C TYR A 342 7.24 13.95 -16.33
N GLU A 343 6.97 14.19 -17.62
CA GLU A 343 6.85 15.55 -18.17
C GLU A 343 5.62 16.29 -17.64
N MET A 344 4.49 15.58 -17.47
CA MET A 344 3.30 16.16 -16.86
C MET A 344 3.55 16.57 -15.41
N GLU A 345 4.25 15.73 -14.64
CA GLU A 345 4.59 16.07 -13.27
C GLU A 345 5.55 17.26 -13.19
N MET A 346 6.58 17.26 -14.03
CA MET A 346 7.52 18.38 -14.15
C MET A 346 6.79 19.70 -14.34
N ASP A 347 5.80 19.76 -15.23
CA ASP A 347 4.99 20.96 -15.48
C ASP A 347 4.17 21.39 -14.26
N MET A 348 3.46 20.44 -13.64
CA MET A 348 2.67 20.71 -12.44
C MET A 348 3.56 21.28 -11.33
N ARG A 349 4.73 20.69 -11.12
CA ARG A 349 5.70 21.15 -10.12
C ARG A 349 6.27 22.52 -10.48
N ARG A 350 6.65 22.72 -11.74
CA ARG A 350 7.13 24.01 -12.22
C ARG A 350 6.09 25.10 -11.96
N ARG A 351 4.83 24.92 -12.33
CA ARG A 351 3.75 25.91 -12.09
C ARG A 351 3.58 26.29 -10.62
N VAL A 352 3.70 25.32 -9.72
CA VAL A 352 3.65 25.57 -8.28
C VAL A 352 4.87 26.37 -7.80
N LEU A 353 6.02 26.12 -8.42
CA LEU A 353 7.30 26.67 -8.01
C LEU A 353 7.68 27.97 -8.75
N VAL A 354 7.12 28.30 -9.93
CA VAL A 354 7.45 29.50 -10.74
C VAL A 354 7.34 30.79 -9.93
N ARG A 355 6.42 30.86 -8.97
CA ARG A 355 6.26 32.03 -8.08
C ARG A 355 7.42 32.21 -7.10
N ASP A 356 8.16 31.14 -6.81
CA ASP A 356 9.30 31.08 -5.90
C ASP A 356 10.63 31.08 -6.67
N MET A 357 10.58 30.85 -8.00
CA MET A 357 11.74 30.58 -8.87
C MET A 357 12.46 31.82 -9.42
N GLU A 358 11.83 32.99 -9.53
CA GLU A 358 12.51 34.17 -10.12
C GLU A 358 13.77 34.54 -9.31
N GLN A 359 13.69 34.52 -7.98
CA GLN A 359 14.82 34.77 -7.08
C GLN A 359 15.87 33.65 -7.12
N VAL A 360 15.43 32.40 -7.31
CA VAL A 360 16.31 31.22 -7.39
C VAL A 360 17.06 31.22 -8.72
N LEU A 361 16.38 31.53 -9.82
CA LEU A 361 16.92 31.62 -11.18
C LEU A 361 17.89 32.79 -11.32
N GLU A 362 17.59 33.96 -10.75
CA GLU A 362 18.51 35.10 -10.69
C GLU A 362 19.81 34.75 -9.96
N GLY A 363 19.71 34.08 -8.80
CA GLY A 363 20.88 33.60 -8.06
C GLY A 363 21.70 32.56 -8.85
N PHE A 364 21.05 31.72 -9.66
CA PHE A 364 21.72 30.73 -10.49
C PHE A 364 22.38 31.33 -11.74
N LEU A 365 21.78 32.34 -12.35
CA LEU A 365 22.36 33.09 -13.46
C LEU A 365 23.59 33.88 -13.00
N GLN A 366 23.52 34.53 -11.83
CA GLN A 366 24.67 35.20 -11.20
C GLN A 366 25.81 34.21 -10.88
N LEU A 367 25.48 33.02 -10.35
CA LEU A 367 26.49 32.00 -10.07
C LEU A 367 27.22 31.54 -11.33
N ARG A 368 26.49 31.35 -12.43
CA ARG A 368 27.07 30.96 -13.72
C ARG A 368 28.07 31.99 -14.24
N GLU A 369 27.84 33.27 -13.97
CA GLU A 369 28.71 34.38 -14.36
C GLU A 369 29.90 34.59 -13.39
N GLU A 370 29.74 34.25 -12.10
CA GLU A 370 30.73 34.50 -11.04
C GLU A 370 31.65 33.31 -10.68
N ILE A 371 31.54 32.15 -11.34
CA ILE A 371 32.45 30.99 -11.13
C ILE A 371 33.92 31.30 -11.54
N ALA A 372 34.21 32.50 -12.05
CA ALA A 372 35.56 33.01 -12.20
C ALA A 372 35.87 34.13 -11.18
N PRO A 373 36.76 33.98 -10.18
CA PRO A 373 37.26 32.80 -9.46
C PRO A 373 37.00 32.89 -7.92
N CYS A 374 37.00 31.75 -7.22
CA CYS A 374 37.13 31.65 -5.76
C CYS A 374 38.28 30.70 -5.40
#